data_AF-A0A955RBW4-F1
#
_entry.id   AF-A0A955RBW4-F1
#
_cell.length_a   1.000
_cell.length_b   1.000
_cell.length_c   1.000
_cell.angle_alpha   90.00
_cell.angle_beta   90.00
_cell.angle_gamma   90.00
#
_symmetry.space_group_name_H-M   'P 1'
#
loop_
_entity.id
_entity.type
_entity.pdbx_description
1 polymer ?
#
loop_
_entity_poly.entity_id
_entity_poly.type
_entity_poly.pdbx_seq_one_letter_code
_entity_poly.pdbx_strand_id
1 'polypeptide(L)'
;MSWRDLLAAAPEVRVLPWTGGRALADRGRAWTIEGDLPEEHGWHAFELLGARRARWKVADLADPAWEEGRETIRGYLVGDRLVPDGAAVEPDPERLVAQTVPVRLVEPGQERFARAVAARDEGGPWIWLRPEFPLGPELEVTTAFEDHAHDLSAIRGVTPALLLAFRFAVDQRDHAEARRIELRNRREAEEARRRVEERFGDGRDRRRLASVDFRAAAEAALALSGAELLDERDAPVAGEKVVRWRYRGRRFECVVDRVTMRIVDAGICLQDDETGERGDTSFTLESLPGVVEEAMRDGVLVVFRHVEWR
;
A
#
# COMPACT_ATOMS: atom_id res chain seq x y z
N MET A 1 48.97 -32.49 -27.18
CA MET A 1 48.36 -31.14 -27.35
C MET A 1 48.12 -30.93 -28.83
N SER A 2 46.85 -30.81 -29.21
CA SER A 2 46.41 -30.64 -30.60
C SER A 2 46.43 -29.15 -30.97
N TRP A 3 46.73 -28.79 -32.22
CA TRP A 3 46.66 -27.40 -32.70
C TRP A 3 45.24 -26.80 -32.58
N ARG A 4 44.20 -27.65 -32.55
CA ARG A 4 42.83 -27.22 -32.22
C ARG A 4 42.68 -26.70 -30.78
N ASP A 5 43.48 -27.21 -29.84
CA ASP A 5 43.46 -26.75 -28.44
C ASP A 5 44.09 -25.36 -28.29
N LEU A 6 44.98 -24.98 -29.22
CA LEU A 6 45.62 -23.65 -29.27
C LEU A 6 44.75 -22.59 -29.97
N LEU A 7 43.79 -23.00 -30.78
CA LEU A 7 42.81 -22.13 -31.44
C LEU A 7 41.48 -22.01 -30.70
N ALA A 8 41.24 -22.85 -29.70
CA ALA A 8 40.11 -22.68 -28.82
C ALA A 8 40.36 -21.41 -28.00
N ALA A 9 39.79 -20.29 -28.45
CA ALA A 9 39.74 -19.08 -27.66
C ALA A 9 39.21 -19.44 -26.27
N ALA A 10 39.92 -19.01 -25.23
CA ALA A 10 39.48 -19.24 -23.86
C ALA A 10 38.02 -18.79 -23.72
N PRO A 11 37.19 -19.52 -22.96
CA PRO A 11 35.79 -19.15 -22.77
C PRO A 11 35.72 -17.71 -22.26
N GLU A 12 35.00 -16.85 -22.99
CA GLU A 12 34.82 -15.46 -22.62
C GLU A 12 33.90 -15.43 -21.39
N VAL A 13 34.44 -15.10 -20.22
CA VAL A 13 33.68 -14.92 -18.98
C VAL A 13 33.48 -13.44 -18.73
N ARG A 14 32.25 -13.04 -18.40
CA ARG A 14 31.92 -11.66 -18.00
C ARG A 14 31.13 -11.66 -16.70
N VAL A 15 31.42 -10.69 -15.85
CA VAL A 15 30.63 -10.44 -14.65
C VAL A 15 29.60 -9.36 -14.95
N LEU A 16 28.32 -9.70 -14.79
CA LEU A 16 27.21 -8.83 -15.15
C LEU A 16 26.18 -8.77 -14.01
N PRO A 17 25.48 -7.65 -13.83
CA PRO A 17 24.37 -7.59 -12.89
C PRO A 17 23.21 -8.42 -13.44
N TRP A 18 22.61 -9.24 -12.58
CA TRP A 18 21.41 -10.00 -12.89
C TRP A 18 20.29 -9.62 -11.91
N THR A 19 19.18 -9.17 -12.48
CA THR A 19 18.00 -8.70 -11.74
C THR A 19 16.75 -9.57 -12.00
N GLY A 20 16.96 -10.76 -12.57
CA GLY A 20 15.92 -11.72 -12.93
C GLY A 20 15.87 -12.06 -14.42
N GLY A 21 15.16 -13.14 -14.74
CA GLY A 21 14.91 -13.56 -16.12
C GLY A 21 16.09 -14.28 -16.80
N ARG A 22 15.94 -14.56 -18.10
CA ARG A 22 16.92 -15.30 -18.91
C ARG A 22 17.70 -14.43 -19.90
N ALA A 23 17.47 -13.13 -19.94
CA ALA A 23 18.13 -12.23 -20.86
C ALA A 23 19.30 -11.53 -20.17
N LEU A 24 20.42 -11.40 -20.86
CA LEU A 24 21.57 -10.60 -20.48
C LEU A 24 21.91 -9.66 -21.63
N ALA A 25 22.29 -8.42 -21.33
CA ALA A 25 22.74 -7.47 -22.32
C ALA A 25 23.99 -6.72 -21.81
N ASP A 26 24.98 -6.56 -22.67
CA ASP A 26 26.20 -5.82 -22.38
C ASP A 26 26.92 -5.40 -23.67
N ARG A 27 27.31 -4.12 -23.74
CA ARG A 27 28.03 -3.48 -24.84
C ARG A 27 27.39 -3.75 -26.21
N GLY A 28 26.07 -3.62 -26.30
CA GLY A 28 25.27 -3.80 -27.52
C GLY A 28 25.09 -5.25 -27.95
N ARG A 29 25.51 -6.22 -27.14
CA ARG A 29 25.29 -7.66 -27.36
C ARG A 29 24.25 -8.17 -26.37
N ALA A 30 23.41 -9.10 -26.83
CA ALA A 30 22.40 -9.74 -26.00
C ALA A 30 22.57 -11.26 -26.02
N TRP A 31 22.47 -11.88 -24.85
CA TRP A 31 22.56 -13.32 -24.66
C TRP A 31 21.33 -13.86 -23.92
N THR A 32 21.03 -15.13 -24.16
CA THR A 32 20.05 -15.91 -23.39
C THR A 32 20.80 -16.89 -22.48
N ILE A 33 20.45 -16.90 -21.20
CA ILE A 33 21.02 -17.81 -20.20
C ILE A 33 20.45 -19.22 -20.41
N GLU A 34 21.33 -20.19 -20.61
CA GLU A 34 21.02 -21.61 -20.69
C GLU A 34 21.38 -22.35 -19.40
N GLY A 35 20.50 -23.25 -18.97
CA GLY A 35 20.68 -24.05 -17.77
C GLY A 35 20.15 -23.36 -16.51
N ASP A 36 20.91 -23.48 -15.43
CA ASP A 36 20.57 -22.95 -14.12
C ASP A 36 20.65 -21.41 -14.12
N LEU A 37 19.72 -20.80 -13.37
CA LEU A 37 19.70 -19.37 -13.14
C LEU A 37 20.27 -19.09 -11.76
N PRO A 38 20.84 -17.89 -11.55
CA PRO A 38 21.23 -17.48 -10.22
C PRO A 38 20.04 -17.52 -9.25
N GLU A 39 20.28 -17.96 -8.01
CA GLU A 39 19.25 -18.02 -6.96
C GLU A 39 18.87 -16.62 -6.46
N GLU A 40 19.84 -15.71 -6.42
CA GLU A 40 19.69 -14.35 -5.90
C GLU A 40 20.05 -13.29 -6.93
N HIS A 41 19.38 -12.15 -6.86
CA HIS A 41 19.76 -10.97 -7.64
C HIS A 41 21.12 -10.45 -7.18
N GLY A 42 22.00 -10.10 -8.11
CA GLY A 42 23.35 -9.70 -7.76
C GLY A 42 24.28 -9.64 -8.95
N TRP A 43 25.57 -9.63 -8.65
CA TRP A 43 26.64 -9.71 -9.64
C TRP A 43 27.02 -11.18 -9.82
N HIS A 44 27.08 -11.62 -11.08
CA HIS A 44 27.32 -13.02 -11.41
C HIS A 44 28.25 -13.14 -12.60
N ALA A 45 29.13 -14.13 -12.55
CA ALA A 45 29.97 -14.52 -13.66
C ALA A 45 29.19 -15.40 -14.64
N PHE A 46 29.21 -15.02 -15.91
CA PHE A 46 28.60 -15.73 -17.02
C PHE A 46 29.64 -16.13 -18.06
N GLU A 47 29.68 -17.42 -18.40
CA GLU A 47 30.45 -17.92 -19.54
C GLU A 47 29.64 -17.71 -20.83
N LEU A 48 30.19 -16.94 -21.76
CA LEU A 48 29.55 -16.61 -23.03
C LEU A 48 29.81 -17.71 -24.07
N LEU A 49 28.75 -18.41 -24.45
CA LEU A 49 28.77 -19.52 -25.40
C LEU A 49 28.44 -19.01 -26.81
N GLY A 50 29.38 -18.28 -27.39
CA GLY A 50 29.28 -17.71 -28.74
C GLY A 50 28.45 -16.41 -28.79
N ALA A 51 27.65 -16.25 -29.84
CA ALA A 51 27.04 -14.94 -30.15
C ALA A 51 25.80 -14.59 -29.32
N ARG A 52 25.00 -15.58 -28.87
CA ARG A 52 23.66 -15.34 -28.29
C ARG A 52 23.36 -16.15 -27.03
N ARG A 53 24.31 -16.94 -26.53
CA ARG A 53 24.08 -17.82 -25.38
C ARG A 53 25.07 -17.53 -24.27
N ALA A 54 24.62 -17.65 -23.03
CA ALA A 54 25.44 -17.52 -21.84
C ALA A 54 25.08 -18.65 -20.86
N ARG A 55 26.03 -19.04 -20.01
CA ARG A 55 25.81 -19.99 -18.92
C ARG A 55 26.27 -19.35 -17.62
N TRP A 56 25.40 -19.38 -16.62
CA TRP A 56 25.76 -18.95 -15.27
C TRP A 56 26.85 -19.86 -14.68
N LYS A 57 27.81 -19.25 -13.98
CA LYS A 57 28.88 -19.97 -13.29
C LYS A 57 28.76 -19.85 -11.79
N VAL A 58 28.82 -18.63 -11.29
CA VAL A 58 28.92 -18.35 -9.85
C VAL A 58 28.53 -16.90 -9.58
N ALA A 59 28.10 -16.63 -8.36
CA ALA A 59 28.03 -15.27 -7.83
C ALA A 59 29.45 -14.68 -7.72
N ASP A 60 29.60 -13.40 -8.04
CA ASP A 60 30.89 -12.72 -8.05
C ASP A 60 30.73 -11.26 -7.59
N LEU A 61 31.84 -10.54 -7.43
CA LEU A 61 31.84 -9.12 -7.11
C LEU A 61 31.65 -8.27 -8.37
N ALA A 62 31.14 -7.06 -8.20
CA ALA A 62 30.96 -6.12 -9.30
C ALA A 62 32.28 -5.90 -10.06
N ASP A 63 32.24 -6.04 -11.39
CA ASP A 63 33.40 -5.72 -12.24
C ASP A 63 33.57 -4.19 -12.31
N PRO A 64 34.70 -3.64 -11.84
CA PRO A 64 34.94 -2.20 -11.90
C PRO A 64 34.90 -1.63 -13.33
N ALA A 65 35.22 -2.43 -14.35
CA ALA A 65 35.20 -2.01 -15.75
C ALA A 65 33.79 -2.04 -16.36
N TRP A 66 32.78 -2.53 -15.64
CA TRP A 66 31.40 -2.59 -16.13
C TRP A 66 30.80 -1.20 -16.38
N GLU A 67 31.22 -0.19 -15.61
CA GLU A 67 30.72 1.19 -15.74
C GLU A 67 31.21 1.90 -17.02
N GLU A 68 32.26 1.40 -17.66
CA GLU A 68 32.89 2.05 -18.81
C GLU A 68 31.93 2.15 -20.00
N GLY A 69 31.67 3.39 -20.43
CA GLY A 69 30.80 3.70 -21.57
C GLY A 69 29.31 3.69 -21.26
N ARG A 70 28.91 3.48 -20.00
CA ARG A 70 27.50 3.52 -19.57
C ARG A 70 27.10 4.90 -19.07
N GLU A 71 25.80 5.18 -19.17
CA GLU A 71 25.21 6.37 -18.55
C GLU A 71 25.30 6.22 -17.02
N THR A 72 25.87 7.21 -16.34
CA THR A 72 26.04 7.22 -14.89
C THR A 72 25.37 8.43 -14.27
N ILE A 73 24.88 8.24 -13.05
CA ILE A 73 24.30 9.30 -12.22
C ILE A 73 24.91 9.25 -10.83
N ARG A 74 25.00 10.42 -10.23
CA ARG A 74 25.48 10.63 -8.86
C ARG A 74 24.40 11.33 -8.07
N GLY A 75 24.32 11.05 -6.79
CA GLY A 75 23.29 11.63 -5.95
C GLY A 75 23.20 10.98 -4.58
N TYR A 76 22.04 11.18 -3.96
CA TYR A 76 21.77 10.76 -2.58
C TYR A 76 20.84 9.55 -2.55
N LEU A 77 21.22 8.52 -1.80
CA LEU A 77 20.45 7.30 -1.65
C LEU A 77 19.38 7.45 -0.56
N VAL A 78 18.15 7.06 -0.88
CA VAL A 78 17.02 6.96 0.06
C VAL A 78 16.33 5.63 -0.16
N GLY A 79 16.69 4.62 0.64
CA GLY A 79 16.22 3.26 0.46
C GLY A 79 16.74 2.65 -0.84
N ASP A 80 15.83 2.23 -1.72
CA ASP A 80 16.13 1.67 -3.04
C ASP A 80 16.06 2.71 -4.17
N ARG A 81 16.11 4.00 -3.84
CA ARG A 81 16.04 5.09 -4.81
C ARG A 81 17.21 6.05 -4.67
N LEU A 82 17.66 6.58 -5.80
CA LEU A 82 18.68 7.62 -5.85
C LEU A 82 18.04 8.95 -6.28
N VAL A 83 18.43 10.02 -5.60
CA VAL A 83 18.07 11.40 -5.95
C VAL A 83 19.26 12.03 -6.69
N PRO A 84 19.19 12.21 -8.02
CA PRO A 84 20.32 12.72 -8.80
C PRO A 84 20.73 14.14 -8.39
N ASP A 85 22.03 14.45 -8.44
CA ASP A 85 22.55 15.79 -8.12
C ASP A 85 21.91 16.92 -8.97
N GLY A 86 21.51 16.60 -10.21
CA GLY A 86 20.86 17.52 -11.13
C GLY A 86 19.32 17.57 -11.03
N ALA A 87 18.70 16.89 -10.07
CA ALA A 87 17.25 16.88 -9.93
C ALA A 87 16.72 18.30 -9.63
N ALA A 88 15.76 18.77 -10.43
CA ALA A 88 15.04 20.00 -10.14
C ALA A 88 14.18 19.77 -8.89
N VAL A 89 14.30 20.64 -7.88
CA VAL A 89 13.49 20.53 -6.66
C VAL A 89 12.13 21.16 -6.93
N GLU A 90 11.18 20.34 -7.36
CA GLU A 90 9.78 20.74 -7.40
C GLU A 90 9.15 20.53 -6.01
N PRO A 91 8.49 21.55 -5.43
CA PRO A 91 7.93 21.48 -4.09
C PRO A 91 6.65 20.63 -3.99
N ASP A 92 6.13 20.13 -5.12
CA ASP A 92 4.93 19.32 -5.18
C ASP A 92 5.20 17.89 -4.64
N PRO A 93 4.57 17.49 -3.51
CA PRO A 93 4.74 16.17 -2.92
C PRO A 93 4.42 15.03 -3.90
N GLU A 94 3.42 15.21 -4.77
CA GLU A 94 2.99 14.19 -5.72
C GLU A 94 4.05 13.90 -6.79
N ARG A 95 4.99 14.85 -6.99
CA ARG A 95 6.07 14.75 -7.98
C ARG A 95 7.38 14.28 -7.38
N LEU A 96 7.49 14.08 -6.07
CA LEU A 96 8.75 13.67 -5.42
C LEU A 96 9.25 12.34 -5.96
N VAL A 97 8.35 11.36 -6.17
CA VAL A 97 8.69 10.05 -6.75
C VAL A 97 9.26 10.19 -8.16
N ALA A 98 8.70 11.09 -8.97
CA ALA A 98 9.14 11.31 -10.36
C ALA A 98 10.53 11.95 -10.45
N GLN A 99 10.97 12.66 -9.41
CA GLN A 99 12.28 13.31 -9.32
C GLN A 99 13.39 12.37 -8.80
N THR A 100 13.07 11.10 -8.53
CA THR A 100 14.00 10.09 -8.03
C THR A 100 14.03 8.91 -8.98
N VAL A 101 15.11 8.12 -8.97
CA VAL A 101 15.23 6.93 -9.81
C VAL A 101 15.33 5.66 -8.98
N PRO A 102 14.63 4.58 -9.34
CA PRO A 102 14.78 3.29 -8.68
C PRO A 102 16.14 2.69 -9.03
N VAL A 103 16.87 2.24 -8.02
CA VAL A 103 18.19 1.60 -8.15
C VAL A 103 18.11 0.18 -7.60
N ARG A 104 18.69 -0.77 -8.34
CA ARG A 104 18.77 -2.19 -7.97
C ARG A 104 20.16 -2.53 -7.46
N LEU A 105 20.23 -3.67 -6.76
CA LEU A 105 21.47 -4.22 -6.20
C LEU A 105 22.19 -3.24 -5.25
N VAL A 106 21.40 -2.42 -4.54
CA VAL A 106 21.91 -1.56 -3.48
C VAL A 106 22.48 -2.45 -2.38
N GLU A 107 23.72 -2.21 -1.99
CA GLU A 107 24.39 -2.97 -0.94
C GLU A 107 23.62 -2.84 0.39
N PRO A 108 23.44 -3.93 1.17
CA PRO A 108 22.86 -3.84 2.50
C PRO A 108 23.70 -2.98 3.43
N GLY A 109 23.05 -2.23 4.33
CA GLY A 109 23.73 -1.42 5.34
C GLY A 109 24.17 -0.03 4.88
N GLN A 110 23.83 0.39 3.65
CA GLN A 110 24.06 1.75 3.18
C GLN A 110 23.27 2.76 4.04
N GLU A 111 23.96 3.82 4.46
CA GLU A 111 23.35 4.87 5.27
C GLU A 111 22.28 5.63 4.47
N ARG A 112 21.25 6.11 5.18
CA ARG A 112 20.27 7.01 4.57
C ARG A 112 20.97 8.32 4.22
N PHE A 113 20.66 8.86 3.05
CA PHE A 113 21.32 10.04 2.50
C PHE A 113 22.81 9.84 2.18
N ALA A 114 23.29 8.60 2.12
CA ALA A 114 24.64 8.32 1.61
C ALA A 114 24.74 8.77 0.15
N ARG A 115 25.88 9.36 -0.21
CA ARG A 115 26.18 9.62 -1.62
C ARG A 115 26.54 8.31 -2.32
N ALA A 116 26.01 8.14 -3.52
CA ALA A 116 26.22 6.93 -4.30
C ALA A 116 26.26 7.21 -5.80
N VAL A 117 26.89 6.29 -6.51
CA VAL A 117 26.93 6.25 -7.98
C VAL A 117 26.11 5.06 -8.45
N ALA A 118 25.26 5.31 -9.45
CA ALA A 118 24.54 4.26 -10.16
C ALA A 118 24.78 4.39 -11.66
N ALA A 119 24.73 3.26 -12.37
CA ALA A 119 24.86 3.22 -13.82
C ALA A 119 23.68 2.48 -14.46
N ARG A 120 23.34 2.88 -15.68
CA ARG A 120 22.21 2.31 -16.40
C ARG A 120 22.58 0.99 -17.05
N ASP A 121 21.79 -0.03 -16.76
CA ASP A 121 21.87 -1.27 -17.53
C ASP A 121 21.29 -1.07 -18.95
N GLU A 122 21.75 -1.84 -19.94
CA GLU A 122 21.39 -1.62 -21.34
C GLU A 122 19.89 -1.85 -21.58
N GLY A 123 19.12 -0.77 -21.69
CA GLY A 123 17.66 -0.83 -21.75
C GLY A 123 16.99 -1.29 -20.45
N GLY A 124 17.76 -1.38 -19.36
CA GLY A 124 17.36 -1.96 -18.09
C GLY A 124 17.28 -0.94 -16.94
N PRO A 125 17.26 -1.45 -15.69
CA PRO A 125 17.21 -0.62 -14.48
C PRO A 125 18.53 0.11 -14.22
N TRP A 126 18.52 1.06 -13.29
CA TRP A 126 19.74 1.60 -12.70
C TRP A 126 20.31 0.61 -11.69
N ILE A 127 21.61 0.35 -11.77
CA ILE A 127 22.35 -0.56 -10.90
C ILE A 127 23.26 0.27 -9.99
N TRP A 128 23.19 0.01 -8.68
CA TRP A 128 24.10 0.61 -7.71
C TRP A 128 25.53 0.11 -7.97
N LEU A 129 26.51 1.01 -7.92
CA LEU A 129 27.91 0.66 -8.16
C LEU A 129 28.76 0.76 -6.90
N ARG A 130 28.73 1.93 -6.26
CA ARG A 130 29.62 2.25 -5.13
C ARG A 130 29.13 3.45 -4.34
N PRO A 131 29.52 3.57 -3.06
CA PRO A 131 29.39 4.81 -2.33
C PRO A 131 30.32 5.89 -2.91
N GLU A 132 29.96 7.15 -2.70
CA GLU A 132 30.77 8.32 -3.03
C GLU A 132 31.07 9.11 -1.76
N PHE A 133 32.17 9.88 -1.77
CA PHE A 133 32.56 10.70 -0.61
C PHE A 133 31.44 11.71 -0.27
N PRO A 134 31.11 11.87 1.02
CA PRO A 134 30.12 12.85 1.48
C PRO A 134 30.59 14.28 1.21
N LEU A 135 29.65 15.21 1.06
CA LEU A 135 29.91 16.64 0.85
C LEU A 135 29.90 17.44 2.16
N GLY A 136 29.56 16.83 3.30
CA GLY A 136 29.56 17.44 4.63
C GLY A 136 28.21 17.41 5.35
N PRO A 137 27.11 17.94 4.79
CA PRO A 137 25.86 18.13 5.52
C PRO A 137 25.08 16.82 5.76
N GLU A 138 25.49 15.69 5.18
CA GLU A 138 24.74 14.44 5.21
C GLU A 138 24.46 13.96 6.64
N LEU A 139 25.46 14.03 7.53
CA LEU A 139 25.30 13.60 8.92
C LEU A 139 24.26 14.45 9.67
N GLU A 140 24.33 15.79 9.51
CA GLU A 140 23.37 16.70 10.14
C GLU A 140 21.95 16.49 9.61
N VAL A 141 21.80 16.17 8.31
CA VAL A 141 20.51 15.86 7.70
C VAL A 141 19.96 14.52 8.19
N THR A 142 20.82 13.51 8.38
CA THR A 142 20.43 12.24 9.01
C THR A 142 19.92 12.47 10.42
N THR A 143 20.66 13.23 11.24
CA THR A 143 20.22 13.58 12.61
C THR A 143 18.90 14.35 12.59
N ALA A 144 18.75 15.34 11.72
CA ALA A 144 17.49 16.10 11.61
C ALA A 144 16.30 15.20 11.22
N PHE A 145 16.52 14.20 10.36
CA PHE A 145 15.49 13.22 10.01
C PHE A 145 15.10 12.34 11.20
N GLU A 146 16.09 11.86 11.96
CA GLU A 146 15.91 11.07 13.19
C GLU A 146 15.18 11.87 14.28
N ASP A 147 15.48 13.15 14.41
CA ASP A 147 14.83 14.09 15.34
C ASP A 147 13.44 14.56 14.86
N HIS A 148 12.93 13.99 13.76
CA HIS A 148 11.64 14.35 13.17
C HIS A 148 11.51 15.83 12.79
N ALA A 149 12.61 16.49 12.40
CA ALA A 149 12.56 17.86 11.91
C ALA A 149 11.68 17.98 10.65
N HIS A 150 11.03 19.14 10.48
CA HIS A 150 10.17 19.43 9.33
C HIS A 150 10.91 20.11 8.17
N ASP A 151 12.06 20.72 8.45
CA ASP A 151 12.89 21.40 7.45
C ASP A 151 14.39 21.32 7.80
N LEU A 152 15.23 21.72 6.84
CA LEU A 152 16.69 21.71 6.95
C LEU A 152 17.28 23.13 6.91
N SER A 153 16.48 24.17 7.17
CA SER A 153 16.91 25.57 6.99
C SER A 153 18.08 25.97 7.90
N ALA A 154 18.24 25.29 9.03
CA ALA A 154 19.34 25.49 9.98
C ALA A 154 20.68 24.87 9.53
N ILE A 155 20.67 23.94 8.59
CA ILE A 155 21.85 23.18 8.15
C ILE A 155 22.47 23.89 6.96
N ARG A 156 23.76 24.22 7.07
CA ARG A 156 24.49 24.89 5.98
C ARG A 156 25.03 23.89 4.97
N GLY A 157 25.00 24.27 3.69
CA GLY A 157 25.58 23.46 2.60
C GLY A 157 24.67 22.35 2.06
N VAL A 158 23.42 22.25 2.52
CA VAL A 158 22.45 21.30 1.99
C VAL A 158 22.24 21.55 0.50
N THR A 159 22.54 20.54 -0.32
CA THR A 159 22.33 20.61 -1.77
C THR A 159 20.84 20.44 -2.10
N PRO A 160 20.37 20.94 -3.26
CA PRO A 160 19.00 20.73 -3.70
C PRO A 160 18.60 19.24 -3.74
N ALA A 161 19.51 18.38 -4.21
CA ALA A 161 19.30 16.93 -4.24
C ALA A 161 19.19 16.31 -2.84
N LEU A 162 20.01 16.76 -1.88
CA LEU A 162 19.92 16.30 -0.48
C LEU A 162 18.63 16.78 0.19
N LEU A 163 18.20 18.02 -0.06
CA LEU A 163 16.91 18.52 0.42
C LEU A 163 15.74 17.71 -0.13
N LEU A 164 15.79 17.37 -1.42
CA LEU A 164 14.80 16.53 -2.07
C LEU A 164 14.80 15.11 -1.49
N ALA A 165 15.98 14.52 -1.27
CA ALA A 165 16.15 13.23 -0.61
C ALA A 165 15.52 13.23 0.79
N PHE A 166 15.76 14.28 1.58
CA PHE A 166 15.16 14.45 2.90
C PHE A 166 13.62 14.52 2.84
N ARG A 167 13.08 15.37 1.96
CA ARG A 167 11.62 15.49 1.78
C ARG A 167 10.98 14.17 1.38
N PHE A 168 11.62 13.45 0.45
CA PHE A 168 11.17 12.13 0.03
C PHE A 168 11.19 11.13 1.18
N ALA A 169 12.24 11.14 2.02
CA ALA A 169 12.32 10.27 3.20
C ALA A 169 11.24 10.58 4.24
N VAL A 170 10.95 11.86 4.49
CA VAL A 170 9.87 12.30 5.39
C VAL A 170 8.51 11.83 4.86
N ASP A 171 8.24 12.05 3.58
CA ASP A 171 7.00 11.61 2.94
C ASP A 171 6.81 10.08 3.04
N GLN A 172 7.87 9.30 2.80
CA GLN A 172 7.83 7.84 2.96
C GLN A 172 7.50 7.40 4.39
N ARG A 173 8.06 8.09 5.39
CA ARG A 173 7.80 7.81 6.81
C ARG A 173 6.34 8.07 7.13
N ASP A 174 5.83 9.23 6.75
CA ASP A 174 4.48 9.66 7.07
C ASP A 174 3.43 8.75 6.39
N HIS A 175 3.67 8.36 5.13
CA HIS A 175 2.86 7.35 4.43
C HIS A 175 2.92 5.97 5.09
N ALA A 176 4.10 5.54 5.56
CA ALA A 176 4.24 4.26 6.25
C ALA A 176 3.51 4.25 7.60
N GLU A 177 3.54 5.37 8.33
CA GLU A 177 2.81 5.54 9.58
C GLU A 177 1.29 5.54 9.36
N ALA A 178 0.80 6.28 8.36
CA ALA A 178 -0.61 6.31 7.99
C ALA A 178 -1.14 4.89 7.67
N ARG A 179 -0.39 4.11 6.87
CA ARG A 179 -0.74 2.71 6.56
C ARG A 179 -0.76 1.83 7.80
N ARG A 180 0.16 2.03 8.76
CA ARG A 180 0.18 1.27 10.01
C ARG A 180 -1.03 1.58 10.88
N ILE A 181 -1.41 2.85 10.98
CA ILE A 181 -2.59 3.29 11.73
C ILE A 181 -3.86 2.72 11.08
N GLU A 182 -3.98 2.80 9.76
CA GLU A 182 -5.13 2.26 9.01
C GLU A 182 -5.28 0.74 9.22
N LEU A 183 -4.20 -0.02 9.08
CA LEU A 183 -4.20 -1.47 9.32
C LEU A 183 -4.57 -1.82 10.75
N ARG A 184 -4.10 -1.06 11.74
CA ARG A 184 -4.47 -1.25 13.15
C ARG A 184 -5.97 -1.00 13.35
N ASN A 185 -6.47 0.13 12.86
CA ASN A 185 -7.89 0.49 12.99
C ASN A 185 -8.79 -0.55 12.31
N ARG A 186 -8.37 -1.08 11.14
CA ARG A 186 -9.10 -2.14 10.45
C ARG A 186 -9.15 -3.44 11.25
N ARG A 187 -8.03 -3.85 11.84
CA ARG A 187 -7.97 -5.05 12.70
C ARG A 187 -8.84 -4.89 13.94
N GLU A 188 -8.76 -3.74 14.61
CA GLU A 188 -9.58 -3.44 15.79
C GLU A 188 -11.08 -3.44 15.46
N ALA A 189 -11.46 -2.88 14.30
CA ALA A 189 -12.84 -2.90 13.83
C ALA A 189 -13.33 -4.32 13.47
N GLU A 190 -12.51 -5.12 12.81
CA GLU A 190 -12.83 -6.53 12.49
C GLU A 190 -12.95 -7.37 13.77
N GLU A 191 -12.07 -7.19 14.74
CA GLU A 191 -12.16 -7.87 16.04
C GLU A 191 -13.39 -7.42 16.84
N ALA A 192 -13.70 -6.13 16.86
CA ALA A 192 -14.90 -5.62 17.53
C ALA A 192 -16.17 -6.22 16.92
N ARG A 193 -16.24 -6.31 15.58
CA ARG A 193 -17.34 -6.97 14.88
C ARG A 193 -17.47 -8.44 15.26
N ARG A 194 -16.36 -9.20 15.25
CA ARG A 194 -16.37 -10.62 15.65
C ARG A 194 -16.85 -10.82 17.09
N ARG A 195 -16.42 -9.99 18.04
CA ARG A 195 -16.86 -10.10 19.45
C ARG A 195 -18.37 -9.86 19.60
N VAL A 196 -18.94 -8.95 18.81
CA VAL A 196 -20.38 -8.71 18.80
C VAL A 196 -21.13 -9.88 18.15
N GLU A 197 -20.62 -10.43 17.04
CA GLU A 197 -21.18 -11.63 16.40
C GLU A 197 -21.14 -12.86 17.33
N GLU A 198 -20.02 -13.10 18.03
CA GLU A 198 -19.90 -14.19 19.01
C GLU A 198 -20.87 -14.02 20.18
N ARG A 199 -21.09 -12.78 20.64
CA ARG A 199 -21.98 -12.51 21.78
C ARG A 199 -23.46 -12.61 21.43
N PHE A 200 -23.85 -12.27 20.21
CA PHE A 200 -25.26 -12.10 19.83
C PHE A 200 -25.73 -13.01 18.68
N GLY A 201 -24.88 -13.92 18.18
CA GLY A 201 -25.22 -14.88 17.14
C GLY A 201 -25.28 -14.29 15.73
N ASP A 202 -25.84 -15.05 14.78
CA ASP A 202 -26.04 -14.57 13.41
C ASP A 202 -27.30 -13.68 13.28
N GLY A 203 -27.52 -13.07 12.11
CA GLY A 203 -28.71 -12.23 11.89
C GLY A 203 -30.04 -12.99 11.97
N ARG A 204 -30.05 -14.32 11.84
CA ARG A 204 -31.26 -15.16 12.02
C ARG A 204 -31.53 -15.39 13.50
N ASP A 205 -30.49 -15.59 14.31
CA ASP A 205 -30.60 -15.73 15.76
C ASP A 205 -31.12 -14.45 16.40
N ARG A 206 -30.68 -13.28 15.94
CA ARG A 206 -31.23 -11.99 16.41
C ARG A 206 -32.68 -11.77 16.03
N ARG A 207 -33.14 -12.19 14.85
CA ARG A 207 -34.56 -12.14 14.46
C ARG A 207 -35.42 -13.10 15.29
N ARG A 208 -34.88 -14.28 15.63
CA ARG A 208 -35.54 -15.19 16.58
C ARG A 208 -35.64 -14.57 17.97
N LEU A 209 -34.56 -13.92 18.43
CA LEU A 209 -34.53 -13.20 19.68
C LEU A 209 -35.56 -12.06 19.70
N ALA A 210 -35.72 -11.32 18.60
CA ALA A 210 -36.68 -10.21 18.51
C ALA A 210 -38.14 -10.64 18.75
N SER A 211 -38.48 -11.89 18.45
CA SER A 211 -39.82 -12.46 18.70
C SER A 211 -40.09 -12.67 20.20
N VAL A 212 -39.04 -12.83 21.01
CA VAL A 212 -39.12 -13.12 22.46
C VAL A 212 -38.77 -11.88 23.28
N ASP A 213 -37.67 -11.22 22.94
CA ASP A 213 -37.13 -10.01 23.56
C ASP A 213 -36.59 -9.08 22.47
N PHE A 214 -37.46 -8.16 22.04
CA PHE A 214 -37.13 -7.17 21.00
C PHE A 214 -36.00 -6.23 21.45
N ARG A 215 -35.97 -5.85 22.73
CA ARG A 215 -34.96 -4.93 23.25
C ARG A 215 -33.57 -5.50 23.16
N ALA A 216 -33.39 -6.75 23.63
CA ALA A 216 -32.12 -7.43 23.53
C ALA A 216 -31.67 -7.61 22.08
N ALA A 217 -32.60 -7.89 21.15
CA ALA A 217 -32.30 -8.00 19.74
C ALA A 217 -31.92 -6.66 19.09
N ALA A 218 -32.58 -5.56 19.46
CA ALA A 218 -32.27 -4.21 18.98
C ALA A 218 -30.92 -3.71 19.51
N GLU A 219 -30.61 -3.94 20.79
CA GLU A 219 -29.29 -3.64 21.37
C GLU A 219 -28.17 -4.39 20.63
N ALA A 220 -28.39 -5.67 20.35
CA ALA A 220 -27.44 -6.50 19.61
C ALA A 220 -27.24 -6.02 18.16
N ALA A 221 -28.32 -5.69 17.47
CA ALA A 221 -28.30 -5.22 16.08
C ALA A 221 -27.54 -3.89 15.93
N LEU A 222 -27.80 -2.94 16.84
CA LEU A 222 -27.15 -1.62 16.84
C LEU A 222 -25.66 -1.71 17.25
N ALA A 223 -25.32 -2.63 18.17
CA ALA A 223 -23.96 -2.81 18.62
C ALA A 223 -22.98 -3.21 17.49
N LEU A 224 -23.45 -3.92 16.45
CA LEU A 224 -22.63 -4.30 15.28
C LEU A 224 -22.07 -3.10 14.53
N SER A 225 -22.83 -2.00 14.49
CA SER A 225 -22.42 -0.77 13.84
C SER A 225 -21.85 0.25 14.83
N GLY A 226 -21.67 -0.12 16.10
CA GLY A 226 -21.21 0.80 17.16
C GLY A 226 -22.26 1.82 17.60
N ALA A 227 -23.55 1.55 17.38
CA ALA A 227 -24.66 2.35 17.86
C ALA A 227 -25.19 1.83 19.21
N GLU A 228 -25.79 2.73 19.99
CA GLU A 228 -26.33 2.46 21.33
C GLU A 228 -27.85 2.63 21.32
N LEU A 229 -28.59 1.63 21.80
CA LEU A 229 -30.04 1.75 22.01
C LEU A 229 -30.32 2.71 23.17
N LEU A 230 -31.20 3.70 22.96
CA LEU A 230 -31.63 4.62 24.02
C LEU A 230 -32.98 4.23 24.60
N ASP A 231 -33.95 3.95 23.73
CA ASP A 231 -35.34 3.73 24.10
C ASP A 231 -36.08 2.95 23.01
N GLU A 232 -37.12 2.22 23.41
CA GLU A 232 -38.02 1.52 22.51
C GLU A 232 -39.47 1.64 22.98
N ARG A 233 -40.40 1.77 22.02
CA ARG A 233 -41.84 1.78 22.31
C ARG A 233 -42.61 1.13 21.17
N ASP A 234 -43.84 0.70 21.45
CA ASP A 234 -44.76 0.27 20.41
C ASP A 234 -45.14 1.46 19.50
N ALA A 235 -45.19 1.20 18.20
CA ALA A 235 -45.70 2.18 17.24
C ALA A 235 -47.25 2.15 17.19
N PRO A 236 -47.91 3.15 16.59
CA PRO A 236 -49.36 3.15 16.41
C PRO A 236 -49.87 1.99 15.55
N VAL A 237 -49.03 1.48 14.65
CA VAL A 237 -49.33 0.34 13.78
C VAL A 237 -48.96 -0.96 14.50
N ALA A 238 -49.88 -1.91 14.51
CA ALA A 238 -49.65 -3.21 15.13
C ALA A 238 -48.53 -3.97 14.43
N GLY A 239 -47.58 -4.49 15.20
CA GLY A 239 -46.41 -5.21 14.67
C GLY A 239 -45.16 -4.35 14.47
N GLU A 240 -45.23 -3.04 14.74
CA GLU A 240 -44.11 -2.12 14.59
C GLU A 240 -43.59 -1.59 15.93
N LYS A 241 -42.29 -1.25 15.96
CA LYS A 241 -41.58 -0.68 17.11
C LYS A 241 -40.89 0.61 16.70
N VAL A 242 -41.03 1.66 17.53
CA VAL A 242 -40.20 2.86 17.41
C VAL A 242 -38.95 2.68 18.25
N VAL A 243 -37.80 2.82 17.60
CA VAL A 243 -36.46 2.62 18.17
C VAL A 243 -35.73 3.94 18.17
N ARG A 244 -35.30 4.40 19.35
CA ARG A 244 -34.41 5.55 19.50
C ARG A 244 -33.01 5.07 19.82
N TRP A 245 -32.03 5.60 19.11
CA TRP A 245 -30.64 5.16 19.24
C TRP A 245 -29.68 6.33 19.11
N ARG A 246 -28.47 6.13 19.60
CA ARG A 246 -27.36 7.08 19.53
C ARG A 246 -26.27 6.52 18.65
N TYR A 247 -25.72 7.36 17.79
CA TYR A 247 -24.56 7.03 16.99
C TYR A 247 -23.70 8.27 16.79
N ARG A 248 -22.39 8.15 17.05
CA ARG A 248 -21.41 9.25 17.02
C ARG A 248 -21.88 10.51 17.78
N GLY A 249 -22.54 10.33 18.94
CA GLY A 249 -23.03 11.41 19.78
C GLY A 249 -24.35 12.07 19.33
N ARG A 250 -24.90 11.68 18.18
CA ARG A 250 -26.19 12.17 17.66
C ARG A 250 -27.31 11.17 17.98
N ARG A 251 -28.54 11.67 18.13
CA ARG A 251 -29.73 10.85 18.42
C ARG A 251 -30.56 10.68 17.15
N PHE A 252 -31.06 9.47 16.94
CA PHE A 252 -31.89 9.08 15.81
C PHE A 252 -33.12 8.34 16.30
N GLU A 253 -34.20 8.41 15.53
CA GLU A 253 -35.46 7.69 15.76
C GLU A 253 -35.85 7.02 14.44
N CYS A 254 -36.25 5.76 14.50
CA CYS A 254 -36.78 5.01 13.36
C CYS A 254 -37.87 4.04 13.81
N VAL A 255 -38.71 3.62 12.88
CA VAL A 255 -39.74 2.60 13.03
C VAL A 255 -39.27 1.34 12.32
N VAL A 256 -39.37 0.21 13.01
CA VAL A 256 -38.98 -1.10 12.49
C VAL A 256 -40.08 -2.12 12.70
N ASP A 257 -40.12 -3.13 11.84
CA ASP A 257 -40.95 -4.31 12.05
C ASP A 257 -40.43 -5.09 13.27
N ARG A 258 -41.35 -5.46 14.17
CA ARG A 258 -41.01 -6.05 15.48
C ARG A 258 -40.31 -7.40 15.37
N VAL A 259 -40.61 -8.20 14.35
CA VAL A 259 -40.12 -9.58 14.24
C VAL A 259 -38.87 -9.65 13.37
N THR A 260 -38.90 -8.96 12.23
CA THR A 260 -37.84 -8.99 11.23
C THR A 260 -36.78 -7.91 11.44
N MET A 261 -37.06 -6.89 12.27
CA MET A 261 -36.24 -5.69 12.47
C MET A 261 -35.91 -4.94 11.16
N ARG A 262 -36.74 -5.13 10.13
CA ARG A 262 -36.69 -4.34 8.90
C ARG A 262 -37.09 -2.90 9.20
N ILE A 263 -36.40 -1.95 8.60
CA ILE A 263 -36.76 -0.54 8.71
C ILE A 263 -38.06 -0.32 7.93
N VAL A 264 -39.09 0.15 8.63
CA VAL A 264 -40.38 0.56 8.05
C VAL A 264 -40.34 2.05 7.73
N ASP A 265 -39.77 2.85 8.61
CA ASP A 265 -39.61 4.30 8.43
C ASP A 265 -38.37 4.77 9.20
N ALA A 266 -37.45 5.49 8.55
CA ALA A 266 -36.30 6.11 9.21
C ALA A 266 -36.30 7.65 9.07
N GLY A 267 -37.47 8.26 8.81
CA GLY A 267 -37.55 9.65 8.36
C GLY A 267 -37.09 9.85 6.91
N ILE A 268 -36.93 8.75 6.18
CA ILE A 268 -36.54 8.63 4.78
C ILE A 268 -37.63 7.75 4.16
N CYS A 269 -38.35 8.26 3.16
CA CYS A 269 -39.39 7.47 2.49
C CYS A 269 -38.76 6.29 1.75
N LEU A 270 -38.96 5.09 2.28
CA LEU A 270 -38.70 3.82 1.60
C LEU A 270 -40.06 3.26 1.17
N GLN A 271 -40.65 3.81 0.11
CA GLN A 271 -41.88 3.28 -0.46
C GLN A 271 -41.58 2.74 -1.85
N ASP A 272 -42.03 1.53 -2.13
CA ASP A 272 -42.00 0.97 -3.47
C ASP A 272 -43.14 1.56 -4.30
N ASP A 273 -42.81 2.30 -5.36
CA ASP A 273 -43.79 2.97 -6.21
C ASP A 273 -44.66 2.00 -7.03
N GLU A 274 -44.21 0.76 -7.25
CA GLU A 274 -44.95 -0.24 -8.03
C GLU A 274 -45.88 -1.11 -7.16
N THR A 275 -45.44 -1.48 -5.95
CA THR A 275 -46.18 -2.39 -5.06
C THR A 275 -46.90 -1.67 -3.92
N GLY A 276 -46.54 -0.42 -3.63
CA GLY A 276 -47.04 0.33 -2.49
C GLY A 276 -46.52 -0.16 -1.13
N GLU A 277 -45.62 -1.16 -1.12
CA GLU A 277 -45.02 -1.68 0.12
C GLU A 277 -44.03 -0.66 0.72
N ARG A 278 -44.06 -0.52 2.04
CA ARG A 278 -43.13 0.31 2.80
C ARG A 278 -41.95 -0.55 3.30
N GLY A 279 -40.72 -0.10 3.05
CA GLY A 279 -39.47 -0.69 3.52
C GLY A 279 -38.79 -1.66 2.52
N ASP A 280 -37.45 -1.69 2.51
CA ASP A 280 -36.64 -2.66 1.73
C ASP A 280 -36.47 -3.98 2.53
N THR A 281 -36.50 -5.13 1.86
CA THR A 281 -36.25 -6.47 2.45
C THR A 281 -34.83 -6.62 3.01
N SER A 282 -33.89 -5.85 2.48
CA SER A 282 -32.48 -5.91 2.81
C SER A 282 -32.08 -4.84 3.84
N PHE A 283 -32.93 -3.84 4.10
CA PHE A 283 -32.62 -2.74 4.98
C PHE A 283 -33.15 -2.98 6.40
N THR A 284 -32.24 -3.37 7.29
CA THR A 284 -32.53 -3.69 8.69
C THR A 284 -31.88 -2.70 9.65
N LEU A 285 -32.29 -2.76 10.92
CA LEU A 285 -31.69 -1.99 12.01
C LEU A 285 -30.16 -2.20 12.14
N GLU A 286 -29.64 -3.34 11.70
CA GLU A 286 -28.21 -3.66 11.66
C GLU A 286 -27.43 -2.84 10.61
N SER A 287 -28.10 -2.40 9.54
CA SER A 287 -27.48 -1.72 8.41
C SER A 287 -27.65 -0.20 8.45
N LEU A 288 -28.66 0.28 9.18
CA LEU A 288 -29.04 1.69 9.24
C LEU A 288 -27.92 2.62 9.74
N PRO A 289 -27.14 2.31 10.80
CA PRO A 289 -26.07 3.21 11.25
C PRO A 289 -24.91 3.33 10.24
N GLY A 290 -24.62 2.29 9.46
CA GLY A 290 -23.59 2.34 8.40
C GLY A 290 -23.99 3.26 7.25
N VAL A 291 -25.26 3.22 6.84
CA VAL A 291 -25.81 4.16 5.85
C VAL A 291 -25.82 5.60 6.37
N VAL A 292 -26.09 5.79 7.66
CA VAL A 292 -25.99 7.11 8.30
C VAL A 292 -24.54 7.61 8.36
N GLU A 293 -23.54 6.72 8.55
CA GLU A 293 -22.12 7.08 8.49
C GLU A 293 -21.70 7.57 7.09
N GLU A 294 -22.12 6.87 6.04
CA GLU A 294 -21.92 7.29 4.64
C GLU A 294 -22.54 8.66 4.37
N ALA A 295 -23.78 8.87 4.81
CA ALA A 295 -24.46 10.16 4.67
C ALA A 295 -23.79 11.31 5.44
N MET A 296 -23.20 11.04 6.60
CA MET A 296 -22.43 12.05 7.35
C MET A 296 -21.12 12.42 6.65
N ARG A 297 -20.46 11.44 6.01
CA ARG A 297 -19.19 11.65 5.31
C ARG A 297 -19.40 12.42 3.99
N ASP A 298 -20.39 11.99 3.22
CA ASP A 298 -20.54 12.42 1.83
C ASP A 298 -21.58 13.55 1.68
N GLY A 299 -22.28 13.91 2.77
CA GLY A 299 -23.29 14.97 2.79
C GLY A 299 -24.58 14.63 2.02
N VAL A 300 -24.68 13.40 1.51
CA VAL A 300 -25.80 12.88 0.72
C VAL A 300 -26.13 11.49 1.23
N LEU A 301 -27.41 11.21 1.43
CA LEU A 301 -27.88 9.88 1.78
C LEU A 301 -28.13 9.06 0.50
N VAL A 302 -27.37 7.98 0.32
CA VAL A 302 -27.55 7.04 -0.80
C VAL A 302 -28.00 5.69 -0.21
N VAL A 303 -29.20 5.24 -0.58
CA VAL A 303 -29.71 3.90 -0.23
C VAL A 303 -29.80 3.09 -1.52
N PHE A 304 -28.93 2.08 -1.66
CA PHE A 304 -28.96 1.19 -2.83
C PHE A 304 -30.06 0.14 -2.67
N ARG A 305 -31.06 0.18 -3.56
CA ARG A 305 -32.11 -0.83 -3.67
C ARG A 305 -31.57 -2.02 -4.48
N HIS A 306 -31.41 -3.19 -3.86
CA HIS A 306 -31.16 -4.43 -4.60
C HIS A 306 -32.49 -4.98 -5.11
N VAL A 307 -32.85 -4.64 -6.35
CA VAL A 307 -33.96 -5.29 -7.07
C VAL A 307 -33.41 -6.55 -7.75
N GLU A 308 -33.70 -7.73 -7.20
CA GLU A 308 -33.51 -8.98 -7.94
C GLU A 308 -34.48 -8.98 -9.12
N TRP A 309 -33.97 -8.78 -10.33
CA TRP A 309 -34.74 -8.95 -11.55
C TRP A 309 -35.06 -10.43 -11.73
N ARG A 310 -36.35 -10.78 -11.69
CA ARG A 310 -36.90 -12.04 -12.20
C ARG A 310 -37.49 -11.84 -13.58
#